data_AF-A0A660XB35-F1
#
_entry.id   AF-A0A660XB35-F1
#
_cell.length_a   1.000
_cell.length_b   1.000
_cell.length_c   1.000
_cell.angle_alpha   90.00
_cell.angle_beta   90.00
_cell.angle_gamma   90.00
#
_symmetry.space_group_name_H-M   'P 1'
#
loop_
_entity.id
_entity.type
_entity.pdbx_description
1 polymer ?
#
loop_
_entity_poly.entity_id
_entity_poly.type
_entity_poly.pdbx_seq_one_letter_code
_entity_poly.pdbx_strand_id
1 'polypeptide(L)'
;MISCIFLSILVNSCSNGYYEKRITETPRPHWVDNPRAGIYIGVSHKFPAEADARADAINDAKRQIIESLGGIIESEFVDKIVESSGKISTTDAFTSSRVKVISRNIIAVKPENIFVEKWRKQSGRHSTTLYQVYVAVPFSEIKHKKFMKELVNETYNLGDKRYKESMDLAFKGRIFLAINQLKTIKDNISPLSNITGLSPSDLKEINSLKENIKATIDEMQSGILIEGKGDHQPAKLGNPLANPLKLSVFWQKGTERFPIPGLQVDFKLIKGKAVFTPTSHTNKEGNALCEVREISSAGKIEIEADVHFPEGYDIKQNKFIYHLLSENKVIVKIIETNLGKPVGISYLENTLLQKLTDKGFTAIENDIFSKISKNLIEKAEPEYIAELVKNSDADLVLLGTVSSGQLNKIQEGFYFARARGVIRVFNIEKQKVVGNYIVEDKEAGNSEENAGTKAISKVSDQLVQKLLSEMGLR
;
A
#
# COMPACT_ATOMS: atom_id res chain seq x y z
N MET A 1 -44.59 -24.87 101.87
CA MET A 1 -44.93 -23.57 101.26
C MET A 1 -44.19 -23.52 99.93
N ILE A 2 -44.83 -23.97 98.84
CA ILE A 2 -45.34 -23.11 97.73
C ILE A 2 -44.15 -22.45 96.99
N SER A 3 -43.71 -23.00 95.86
CA SER A 3 -44.04 -22.56 94.48
C SER A 3 -43.30 -21.25 94.11
N CYS A 4 -42.49 -21.14 93.05
CA CYS A 4 -42.92 -21.17 91.65
C CYS A 4 -41.77 -21.34 90.65
N ILE A 5 -42.15 -21.97 89.54
CA ILE A 5 -41.53 -22.07 88.21
C ILE A 5 -41.58 -20.72 87.46
N PHE A 6 -40.62 -20.44 86.56
CA PHE A 6 -40.72 -19.78 85.22
C PHE A 6 -39.28 -19.52 84.72
N LEU A 7 -38.67 -20.20 83.74
CA LEU A 7 -38.99 -20.56 82.34
C LEU A 7 -38.95 -19.38 81.35
N SER A 8 -37.96 -19.46 80.44
CA SER A 8 -37.86 -18.87 79.07
C SER A 8 -37.52 -17.37 78.99
N ILE A 9 -36.57 -16.90 78.16
CA ILE A 9 -36.54 -16.85 76.68
C ILE A 9 -35.08 -16.49 76.28
N LEU A 10 -34.34 -17.35 75.53
CA LEU A 10 -33.91 -17.15 74.11
C LEU A 10 -33.53 -15.70 73.76
N VAL A 11 -32.36 -15.38 73.20
CA VAL A 11 -32.09 -15.44 71.75
C VAL A 11 -30.58 -15.27 71.50
N ASN A 12 -30.03 -16.23 70.75
CA ASN A 12 -28.91 -16.18 69.79
C ASN A 12 -27.83 -15.09 69.88
N SER A 13 -26.59 -15.55 70.05
CA SER A 13 -25.43 -14.98 69.34
C SER A 13 -24.33 -16.05 69.17
N CYS A 14 -24.11 -16.46 67.92
CA CYS A 14 -22.85 -16.88 67.29
C CYS A 14 -21.87 -17.76 68.09
N SER A 15 -21.66 -19.00 67.66
CA SER A 15 -20.71 -19.23 66.56
C SER A 15 -21.07 -20.50 65.78
N ASN A 16 -21.35 -20.33 64.48
CA ASN A 16 -21.17 -21.41 63.50
C ASN A 16 -19.67 -21.75 63.48
N GLY A 17 -19.24 -22.59 64.42
CA GLY A 17 -17.87 -23.08 64.51
C GLY A 17 -17.61 -24.02 63.35
N TYR A 18 -17.06 -23.49 62.27
CA TYR A 18 -16.39 -24.30 61.27
C TYR A 18 -15.19 -24.95 61.95
N TYR A 19 -15.30 -26.25 62.23
CA TYR A 19 -14.20 -27.03 62.79
C TYR A 19 -13.68 -27.99 61.72
N GLU A 20 -12.40 -27.84 61.37
CA GLU A 20 -11.69 -28.73 60.46
C GLU A 20 -10.65 -29.53 61.24
N LYS A 21 -10.78 -30.86 61.26
CA LYS A 21 -9.84 -31.76 61.95
C LYS A 21 -9.22 -32.76 60.99
N ARG A 22 -7.89 -32.89 61.02
CA ARG A 22 -7.17 -33.96 60.33
C ARG A 22 -7.58 -35.30 60.93
N ILE A 23 -8.04 -36.20 60.07
CA ILE A 23 -8.48 -37.57 60.45
C ILE A 23 -7.53 -38.65 59.89
N THR A 24 -6.50 -38.27 59.12
CA THR A 24 -5.43 -39.19 58.73
C THR A 24 -4.50 -39.48 59.90
N GLU A 25 -4.39 -40.75 60.29
CA GLU A 25 -3.56 -41.21 61.41
C GLU A 25 -2.08 -41.35 61.05
N THR A 26 -1.76 -41.62 59.78
CA THR A 26 -0.37 -41.73 59.33
C THR A 26 0.34 -40.37 59.44
N PRO A 27 1.55 -40.30 60.02
CA PRO A 27 2.33 -39.07 60.04
C PRO A 27 2.68 -38.64 58.61
N ARG A 28 2.89 -37.34 58.42
CA ARG A 28 3.35 -36.84 57.13
C ARG A 28 4.71 -37.47 56.81
N PRO A 29 4.91 -37.96 55.57
CA PRO A 29 6.22 -38.42 55.15
C PRO A 29 7.27 -37.31 55.23
N HIS A 30 8.50 -37.65 55.61
CA HIS A 30 9.59 -36.69 55.79
C HIS A 30 9.88 -35.84 54.53
N TRP A 31 9.61 -36.36 53.33
CA TRP A 31 9.82 -35.63 52.08
C TRP A 31 8.87 -34.45 51.87
N VAL A 32 7.76 -34.38 52.61
CA VAL A 32 6.80 -33.26 52.56
C VAL A 32 7.42 -32.02 53.20
N ASP A 33 8.03 -32.19 54.37
CA ASP A 33 8.57 -31.07 55.16
C ASP A 33 10.06 -30.80 54.83
N ASN A 34 10.79 -31.82 54.36
CA ASN A 34 12.21 -31.73 54.00
C ASN A 34 12.47 -32.35 52.61
N PRO A 35 12.09 -31.66 51.52
CA PRO A 35 12.33 -32.16 50.17
C PRO A 35 13.83 -32.20 49.84
N ARG A 36 14.23 -33.21 49.07
CA ARG A 36 15.59 -33.28 48.50
C ARG A 36 15.72 -32.22 47.39
N ALA A 37 16.95 -31.75 47.14
CA ALA A 37 17.21 -30.82 46.03
C ALA A 37 16.72 -31.39 44.69
N GLY A 38 16.01 -30.56 43.92
CA GLY A 38 15.39 -30.97 42.64
C GLY A 38 14.03 -31.67 42.76
N ILE A 39 13.41 -31.67 43.96
CA ILE A 39 12.04 -32.11 44.18
C ILE A 39 11.18 -30.91 44.57
N TYR A 40 10.08 -30.72 43.84
CA TYR A 40 9.08 -29.69 44.10
C TYR A 40 7.87 -30.31 44.77
N ILE A 41 7.37 -29.70 45.85
CA ILE A 41 6.29 -30.24 46.68
C ILE A 41 5.02 -29.46 46.41
N GLY A 42 4.15 -30.04 45.60
CA GLY A 42 2.84 -29.46 45.34
C GLY A 42 1.86 -29.77 46.46
N VAL A 43 1.16 -28.76 46.94
CA VAL A 43 0.17 -28.88 48.02
C VAL A 43 -1.18 -28.39 47.52
N SER A 44 -2.18 -29.26 47.56
CA SER A 44 -3.53 -28.85 47.18
C SER A 44 -4.22 -28.03 48.25
N HIS A 45 -5.22 -27.28 47.82
CA HIS A 45 -6.34 -26.89 48.66
C HIS A 45 -7.14 -28.13 49.11
N LYS A 46 -8.10 -27.91 50.02
CA LYS A 46 -8.97 -28.99 50.52
C LYS A 46 -10.16 -29.16 49.59
N PHE A 47 -10.27 -30.30 48.90
CA PHE A 47 -11.38 -30.61 47.99
C PHE A 47 -12.28 -31.73 48.52
N PRO A 48 -13.57 -31.76 48.17
CA PRO A 48 -14.45 -32.90 48.48
C PRO A 48 -14.04 -34.20 47.77
N ALA A 49 -13.34 -34.12 46.63
CA ALA A 49 -12.83 -35.27 45.89
C ALA A 49 -11.29 -35.29 45.89
N GLU A 50 -10.72 -36.49 46.10
CA GLU A 50 -9.27 -36.68 46.07
C GLU A 50 -8.68 -36.40 44.68
N ALA A 51 -9.41 -36.70 43.60
CA ALA A 51 -8.96 -36.48 42.23
C ALA A 51 -8.72 -34.99 41.95
N ASP A 52 -9.62 -34.12 42.41
CA ASP A 52 -9.52 -32.67 42.26
C ASP A 52 -8.37 -32.12 43.12
N ALA A 53 -8.25 -32.60 44.36
CA ALA A 53 -7.11 -32.27 45.23
C ALA A 53 -5.78 -32.70 44.60
N ARG A 54 -5.72 -33.89 43.98
CA ARG A 54 -4.51 -34.37 43.33
C ARG A 54 -4.16 -33.54 42.10
N ALA A 55 -5.14 -33.15 41.30
CA ALA A 55 -4.92 -32.27 40.15
C ALA A 55 -4.39 -30.89 40.60
N ASP A 56 -4.99 -30.31 41.64
CA ASP A 56 -4.56 -29.04 42.23
C ASP A 56 -3.14 -29.11 42.80
N ALA A 57 -2.78 -30.18 43.53
CA ALA A 57 -1.41 -30.39 44.02
C ALA A 57 -0.39 -30.49 42.87
N ILE A 58 -0.71 -31.19 41.78
CA ILE A 58 0.17 -31.27 40.61
C ILE A 58 0.34 -29.90 39.96
N ASN A 59 -0.73 -29.11 39.90
CA ASN A 59 -0.71 -27.76 39.35
C ASN A 59 0.14 -26.81 40.21
N ASP A 60 0.03 -26.92 41.53
CA ASP A 60 0.88 -26.18 42.48
C ASP A 60 2.37 -26.53 42.31
N ALA A 61 2.71 -27.82 42.22
CA ALA A 61 4.10 -28.24 41.94
C ALA A 61 4.63 -27.66 40.62
N LYS A 62 3.79 -27.62 39.56
CA LYS A 62 4.15 -27.00 38.28
C LYS A 62 4.38 -25.49 38.40
N ARG A 63 3.57 -24.78 39.19
CA ARG A 63 3.77 -23.34 39.46
C ARG A 63 5.11 -23.10 40.15
N GLN A 64 5.44 -23.88 41.18
CA GLN A 64 6.75 -23.78 41.85
C GLN A 64 7.93 -24.07 40.90
N ILE A 65 7.80 -25.05 40.00
CA ILE A 65 8.80 -25.32 38.95
C ILE A 65 8.96 -24.09 38.06
N ILE A 66 7.86 -23.49 37.59
CA ILE A 66 7.87 -22.30 36.72
C ILE A 66 8.54 -21.11 37.41
N GLU A 67 8.21 -20.87 38.69
CA GLU A 67 8.81 -19.80 39.50
C GLU A 67 10.32 -19.99 39.66
N SER A 68 10.77 -21.21 39.96
CA SER A 68 12.21 -21.52 40.10
C SER A 68 13.01 -21.32 38.81
N LEU A 69 12.36 -21.43 37.64
CA LEU A 69 12.97 -21.16 36.35
C LEU A 69 13.10 -19.66 36.02
N GLY A 70 12.74 -18.76 36.95
CA GLY A 70 12.90 -17.31 36.82
C GLY A 70 11.82 -16.65 35.96
N GLY A 71 10.63 -17.25 35.87
CA GLY A 71 9.54 -16.72 35.06
C GLY A 71 8.96 -15.42 35.63
N ILE A 72 9.30 -14.28 35.01
CA ILE A 72 8.36 -13.15 34.94
C ILE A 72 7.32 -13.55 33.90
N ILE A 73 6.39 -14.41 34.28
CA ILE A 73 5.24 -14.76 33.47
C ILE A 73 4.04 -14.06 34.09
N GLU A 74 3.35 -13.25 33.30
CA GLU A 74 2.05 -12.72 33.69
C GLU A 74 1.13 -13.89 34.08
N SER A 75 0.53 -13.84 35.27
CA SER A 75 -0.26 -14.93 35.87
C SER A 75 -1.25 -15.63 34.91
N GLU A 76 -1.81 -14.87 33.96
CA GLU A 76 -2.71 -15.36 32.90
C GLU A 76 -2.13 -16.47 32.00
N PHE A 77 -0.80 -16.54 31.84
CA PHE A 77 -0.13 -17.58 31.04
C PHE A 77 0.22 -18.82 31.87
N VAL A 78 0.45 -18.66 33.17
CA VAL A 78 0.64 -19.78 34.10
C VAL A 78 -0.62 -20.64 34.13
N ASP A 79 -1.79 -20.02 34.23
CA ASP A 79 -3.06 -20.73 34.24
C ASP A 79 -3.36 -21.41 32.89
N LYS A 80 -3.03 -20.79 31.74
CA LYS A 80 -3.15 -21.44 30.42
C LYS A 80 -2.25 -22.68 30.25
N ILE A 81 -1.02 -22.67 30.79
CA ILE A 81 -0.10 -23.83 30.73
C ILE A 81 -0.55 -24.94 31.68
N VAL A 82 -1.13 -24.57 32.82
CA VAL A 82 -1.63 -25.47 33.85
C VAL A 82 -2.95 -26.14 33.43
N GLU A 83 -3.87 -25.41 32.79
CA GLU A 83 -5.20 -25.87 32.38
C GLU A 83 -5.20 -26.63 31.03
N SER A 84 -4.21 -26.40 30.16
CA SER A 84 -4.17 -27.05 28.85
C SER A 84 -3.66 -28.49 28.95
N SER A 85 -4.57 -29.45 28.71
CA SER A 85 -4.32 -30.91 28.65
C SER A 85 -3.47 -31.36 27.45
N GLY A 86 -2.57 -30.50 26.93
CA GLY A 86 -1.64 -30.82 25.85
C GLY A 86 -2.19 -30.67 24.42
N LYS A 87 -3.42 -30.17 24.24
CA LYS A 87 -3.98 -29.87 22.91
C LYS A 87 -4.22 -28.37 22.72
N ILE A 88 -3.17 -27.66 22.35
CA ILE A 88 -3.29 -26.36 21.67
C ILE A 88 -3.50 -26.68 20.18
N SER A 89 -4.66 -26.30 19.62
CA SER A 89 -4.94 -26.34 18.19
C SER A 89 -4.61 -24.96 17.60
N THR A 90 -3.47 -24.85 16.94
CA THR A 90 -3.17 -23.73 16.04
C THR A 90 -2.83 -24.31 14.66
N THR A 91 -3.14 -23.53 13.63
CA THR A 91 -3.10 -23.90 12.21
C THR A 91 -1.70 -23.98 11.60
N ASP A 92 -0.64 -23.83 12.40
CA ASP A 92 0.75 -23.81 11.91
C ASP A 92 1.63 -24.90 12.57
N ALA A 93 2.23 -25.74 11.72
CA ALA A 93 3.01 -26.91 12.09
C ALA A 93 4.32 -26.56 12.81
N PHE A 94 4.85 -25.35 12.61
CA PHE A 94 6.08 -24.90 13.28
C PHE A 94 5.81 -24.43 14.73
N THR A 95 4.75 -23.66 14.95
CA THR A 95 4.35 -23.15 16.29
C THR A 95 3.88 -24.28 17.21
N SER A 96 3.19 -25.29 16.66
CA SER A 96 2.74 -26.49 17.38
C SER A 96 3.89 -27.41 17.82
N SER A 97 5.11 -27.28 17.26
CA SER A 97 6.15 -28.28 17.47
C SER A 97 7.16 -27.89 18.55
N ARG A 98 7.50 -26.61 18.71
CA ARG A 98 8.56 -26.21 19.66
C ARG A 98 8.03 -25.72 21.01
N VAL A 99 7.03 -24.83 21.02
CA VAL A 99 6.36 -24.38 22.25
C VAL A 99 5.65 -25.55 22.94
N LYS A 100 5.00 -26.42 22.17
CA LYS A 100 4.31 -27.62 22.70
C LYS A 100 5.28 -28.66 23.26
N VAL A 101 6.51 -28.78 22.73
CA VAL A 101 7.53 -29.71 23.27
C VAL A 101 8.12 -29.20 24.58
N ILE A 102 8.29 -27.88 24.73
CA ILE A 102 8.81 -27.27 25.97
C ILE A 102 7.75 -27.28 27.07
N SER A 103 6.51 -26.88 26.76
CA SER A 103 5.40 -27.01 27.68
C SER A 103 5.16 -28.47 28.04
N ARG A 104 5.36 -29.43 27.13
CA ARG A 104 5.29 -30.88 27.44
C ARG A 104 6.28 -31.31 28.52
N ASN A 105 7.48 -30.75 28.62
CA ASN A 105 8.43 -31.14 29.68
C ASN A 105 7.97 -30.71 31.08
N ILE A 106 7.30 -29.56 31.21
CA ILE A 106 6.70 -29.08 32.48
C ILE A 106 5.27 -29.64 32.68
N ILE A 107 4.56 -30.03 31.61
CA ILE A 107 3.23 -30.65 31.69
C ILE A 107 3.32 -32.15 31.98
N ALA A 108 4.37 -32.83 31.51
CA ALA A 108 4.57 -34.28 31.62
C ALA A 108 5.30 -34.73 32.89
N VAL A 109 5.68 -33.80 33.78
CA VAL A 109 6.21 -34.20 35.10
C VAL A 109 5.17 -35.04 35.83
N LYS A 110 5.61 -36.22 36.28
CA LYS A 110 4.78 -37.14 37.04
C LYS A 110 5.23 -37.10 38.50
N PRO A 111 4.28 -37.18 39.45
CA PRO A 111 4.63 -37.28 40.84
C PRO A 111 5.35 -38.62 41.08
N GLU A 112 6.49 -38.57 41.75
CA GLU A 112 7.22 -39.75 42.23
C GLU A 112 6.56 -40.31 43.49
N ASN A 113 6.10 -39.42 44.37
CA ASN A 113 5.39 -39.77 45.60
C ASN A 113 4.10 -38.96 45.74
N ILE A 114 3.08 -39.57 46.33
CA ILE A 114 1.78 -38.95 46.61
C ILE A 114 1.39 -39.29 48.04
N PHE A 115 0.99 -38.28 48.80
CA PHE A 115 0.46 -38.45 50.15
C PHE A 115 -0.89 -37.73 50.28
N VAL A 116 -1.87 -38.38 50.90
CA VAL A 116 -3.25 -37.89 50.99
C VAL A 116 -3.65 -37.72 52.45
N GLU A 117 -4.02 -36.50 52.81
CA GLU A 117 -4.62 -36.17 54.09
C GLU A 117 -6.13 -36.05 53.96
N LYS A 118 -6.85 -36.73 54.84
CA LYS A 118 -8.29 -36.60 55.00
C LYS A 118 -8.54 -35.65 56.17
N TRP A 119 -9.44 -34.71 55.93
CA TRP A 119 -9.88 -33.70 56.87
C TRP A 119 -11.38 -33.82 57.04
N ARG A 120 -11.90 -33.72 58.27
CA ARG A 120 -13.32 -33.64 58.53
C ARG A 120 -13.70 -32.19 58.75
N LYS A 121 -14.54 -31.64 57.87
CA LYS A 121 -15.16 -30.32 58.01
C LYS A 121 -16.56 -30.49 58.56
N GLN A 122 -16.83 -29.92 59.73
CA GLN A 122 -18.15 -29.93 60.34
C GLN A 122 -18.86 -28.61 60.08
N SER A 123 -20.07 -28.67 59.53
CA SER A 123 -20.96 -27.52 59.34
C SER A 123 -22.33 -27.88 59.92
N GLY A 124 -22.58 -27.46 61.16
CA GLY A 124 -23.77 -27.86 61.91
C GLY A 124 -23.82 -29.37 62.18
N ARG A 125 -24.91 -30.03 61.77
CA ARG A 125 -25.11 -31.50 61.89
C ARG A 125 -24.47 -32.31 60.76
N HIS A 126 -23.96 -31.65 59.72
CA HIS A 126 -23.35 -32.32 58.58
C HIS A 126 -21.83 -32.33 58.71
N SER A 127 -21.23 -33.50 58.49
CA SER A 127 -19.78 -33.67 58.39
C SER A 127 -19.40 -34.08 56.98
N THR A 128 -18.52 -33.32 56.35
CA THR A 128 -17.98 -33.63 55.02
C THR A 128 -16.51 -33.97 55.16
N THR A 129 -16.07 -35.02 54.48
CA THR A 129 -14.64 -35.34 54.34
C THR A 129 -14.07 -34.54 53.18
N LEU A 130 -12.98 -33.83 53.46
CA LEU A 130 -12.17 -33.13 52.47
C LEU A 130 -10.81 -33.83 52.35
N TYR A 131 -10.20 -33.71 51.19
CA TYR A 131 -8.92 -34.28 50.83
C TYR A 131 -7.92 -33.15 50.57
N GLN A 132 -6.74 -33.27 51.17
CA GLN A 132 -5.59 -32.45 50.87
C GLN A 132 -4.47 -33.37 50.41
N VAL A 133 -3.93 -33.13 49.22
CA VAL A 133 -2.95 -33.99 48.58
C VAL A 133 -1.61 -33.27 48.52
N TYR A 134 -0.55 -34.02 48.79
CA TYR A 134 0.84 -33.61 48.67
C TYR A 134 1.48 -34.46 47.59
N VAL A 135 2.17 -33.84 46.64
CA VAL A 135 2.87 -34.54 45.56
C VAL A 135 4.34 -34.14 45.51
N ALA A 136 5.22 -35.13 45.40
CA ALA A 136 6.64 -34.91 45.16
C ALA A 136 6.93 -35.03 43.66
N VAL A 137 7.36 -33.93 43.04
CA VAL A 137 7.63 -33.88 41.60
C VAL A 137 9.12 -33.64 41.36
N PRO A 138 9.87 -34.62 40.82
CA PRO A 138 11.27 -34.43 40.48
C PRO A 138 11.40 -33.60 39.19
N PHE A 139 12.23 -32.55 39.24
CA PHE A 139 12.53 -31.70 38.09
C PHE A 139 13.98 -31.19 38.14
N SER A 140 14.67 -31.26 37.01
CA SER A 140 16.06 -30.83 36.89
C SER A 140 16.16 -29.54 36.08
N GLU A 141 16.35 -28.42 36.78
CA GLU A 141 16.55 -27.13 36.15
C GLU A 141 17.75 -27.12 35.19
N ILE A 142 18.85 -27.79 35.55
CA ILE A 142 20.06 -27.84 34.72
C ILE A 142 19.77 -28.52 33.38
N LYS A 143 19.06 -29.66 33.41
CA LYS A 143 18.66 -30.37 32.18
C LYS A 143 17.69 -29.53 31.36
N HIS A 144 16.75 -28.85 32.01
CA HIS A 144 15.80 -27.97 31.34
C HIS A 144 16.51 -26.78 30.66
N LYS A 145 17.38 -26.05 31.37
CA LYS A 145 18.19 -24.95 30.83
C LYS A 145 19.06 -25.40 29.66
N LYS A 146 19.68 -26.59 29.73
CA LYS A 146 20.47 -27.16 28.63
C LYS A 146 19.60 -27.45 27.40
N PHE A 147 18.45 -28.09 27.59
CA PHE A 147 17.49 -28.36 26.52
C PHE A 147 16.99 -27.06 25.86
N MET A 148 16.68 -26.04 26.68
CA MET A 148 16.26 -24.73 26.19
C MET A 148 17.35 -24.06 25.34
N LYS A 149 18.61 -24.12 25.79
CA LYS A 149 19.75 -23.60 25.03
C LYS A 149 19.96 -24.33 23.69
N GLU A 150 19.84 -25.66 23.68
CA GLU A 150 19.94 -26.47 22.46
C GLU A 150 18.85 -26.08 21.45
N LEU A 151 17.60 -25.91 21.90
CA LEU A 151 16.49 -25.50 21.05
C LEU A 151 16.67 -24.08 20.49
N VAL A 152 17.14 -23.15 21.32
CA VAL A 152 17.45 -21.79 20.89
C VAL A 152 18.51 -21.83 19.79
N ASN A 153 19.63 -22.52 20.02
CA ASN A 153 20.71 -22.68 19.04
C ASN A 153 20.22 -23.33 17.73
N GLU A 154 19.38 -24.36 17.80
CA GLU A 154 18.81 -24.98 16.61
C GLU A 154 17.90 -24.01 15.83
N THR A 155 17.11 -23.21 16.55
CA THR A 155 16.27 -22.16 15.94
C THR A 155 17.12 -21.08 15.28
N TYR A 156 18.22 -20.66 15.92
CA TYR A 156 19.18 -19.73 15.33
C TYR A 156 19.80 -20.26 14.06
N ASN A 157 20.32 -21.50 14.07
CA ASN A 157 20.98 -22.08 12.92
C ASN A 157 20.03 -22.23 11.72
N LEU A 158 18.78 -22.63 11.98
CA LEU A 158 17.74 -22.67 10.95
C LEU A 158 17.37 -21.26 10.46
N GLY A 159 17.25 -20.30 11.37
CA GLY A 159 16.98 -18.90 11.06
C GLY A 159 18.06 -18.27 10.19
N ASP A 160 19.34 -18.46 10.53
CA ASP A 160 20.49 -17.96 9.75
C ASP A 160 20.55 -18.56 8.35
N LYS A 161 20.31 -19.87 8.24
CA LYS A 161 20.22 -20.54 6.92
C LYS A 161 19.10 -19.93 6.08
N ARG A 162 17.90 -19.79 6.65
CA ARG A 162 16.74 -19.19 5.95
C ARG A 162 16.96 -17.72 5.63
N TYR A 163 17.66 -16.99 6.49
CA TYR A 163 18.03 -15.60 6.24
C TYR A 163 18.93 -15.49 5.01
N LYS A 164 19.98 -16.32 4.92
CA LYS A 164 20.86 -16.38 3.74
C LYS A 164 20.11 -16.76 2.46
N GLU A 165 19.22 -17.75 2.53
CA GLU A 165 18.33 -18.12 1.42
C GLU A 165 17.42 -16.96 1.00
N SER A 166 16.89 -16.20 1.97
CA SER A 166 16.04 -15.03 1.71
C SER A 166 16.83 -13.94 0.99
N MET A 167 18.07 -13.67 1.41
CA MET A 167 18.93 -12.69 0.73
C MET A 167 19.23 -13.11 -0.71
N ASP A 168 19.55 -14.39 -0.96
CA ASP A 168 19.77 -14.92 -2.32
C ASP A 168 18.53 -14.76 -3.21
N LEU A 169 17.33 -14.99 -2.67
CA LEU A 169 16.07 -14.73 -3.37
C LEU A 169 15.92 -13.24 -3.72
N ALA A 170 16.21 -12.34 -2.78
CA ALA A 170 16.13 -10.90 -3.01
C ALA A 170 17.08 -10.46 -4.13
N PHE A 171 18.32 -10.95 -4.13
CA PHE A 171 19.30 -10.67 -5.19
C PHE A 171 18.90 -11.24 -6.56
N LYS A 172 18.05 -12.28 -6.59
CA LYS A 172 17.47 -12.84 -7.82
C LYS A 172 16.17 -12.16 -8.25
N GLY A 173 15.84 -10.99 -7.69
CA GLY A 173 14.63 -10.23 -8.01
C GLY A 173 13.35 -10.76 -7.37
N ARG A 174 13.44 -11.75 -6.47
CA ARG A 174 12.29 -12.34 -5.75
C ARG A 174 12.09 -11.71 -4.37
N ILE A 175 12.13 -10.38 -4.32
CA ILE A 175 12.14 -9.63 -3.04
C ILE A 175 10.90 -9.88 -2.17
N PHE A 176 9.71 -9.96 -2.75
CA PHE A 176 8.48 -10.21 -1.98
C PHE A 176 8.50 -11.57 -1.28
N LEU A 177 9.06 -12.59 -1.95
CA LEU A 177 9.26 -13.91 -1.35
C LEU A 177 10.32 -13.86 -0.25
N ALA A 178 11.41 -13.13 -0.46
CA ALA A 178 12.45 -12.92 0.54
C ALA A 178 11.88 -12.26 1.80
N ILE A 179 11.13 -11.16 1.66
CA ILE A 179 10.48 -10.47 2.77
C ILE A 179 9.50 -11.41 3.50
N ASN A 180 8.71 -12.21 2.79
CA ASN A 180 7.80 -13.16 3.43
C ASN A 180 8.52 -14.25 4.22
N GLN A 181 9.65 -14.74 3.70
CA GLN A 181 10.51 -15.66 4.45
C GLN A 181 11.10 -15.00 5.70
N LEU A 182 11.57 -13.77 5.61
CA LEU A 182 12.07 -13.01 6.77
C LEU A 182 10.96 -12.77 7.82
N LYS A 183 9.74 -12.41 7.39
CA LYS A 183 8.56 -12.31 8.28
C LYS A 183 8.32 -13.65 8.99
N THR A 184 8.34 -14.76 8.25
CA THR A 184 8.18 -16.12 8.82
C THR A 184 9.27 -16.46 9.85
N ILE A 185 10.53 -16.08 9.59
CA ILE A 185 11.63 -16.28 10.56
C ILE A 185 11.36 -15.48 11.84
N LYS A 186 11.00 -14.19 11.70
CA LYS A 186 10.66 -13.31 12.83
C LYS A 186 9.50 -13.88 13.65
N ASP A 187 8.46 -14.36 12.99
CA ASP A 187 7.28 -14.93 13.65
C ASP A 187 7.63 -16.24 14.39
N ASN A 188 8.52 -17.05 13.83
CA ASN A 188 9.01 -18.29 14.47
C ASN A 188 9.92 -18.04 15.68
N ILE A 189 10.70 -16.96 15.67
CA ILE A 189 11.54 -16.56 16.80
C ILE A 189 10.70 -15.89 17.89
N SER A 190 9.55 -15.32 17.51
CA SER A 190 8.76 -14.48 18.41
C SER A 190 8.31 -15.13 19.72
N PRO A 191 7.84 -16.38 19.71
CA PRO A 191 7.48 -17.10 20.93
C PRO A 191 8.67 -17.38 21.85
N LEU A 192 9.91 -17.46 21.35
CA LEU A 192 11.08 -17.83 22.16
C LEU A 192 11.39 -16.82 23.26
N SER A 193 11.05 -15.54 23.07
CA SER A 193 11.26 -14.50 24.09
C SER A 193 10.37 -14.68 25.32
N ASN A 194 9.34 -15.53 25.24
CA ASN A 194 8.33 -15.67 26.29
C ASN A 194 8.45 -17.01 27.04
N ILE A 195 9.57 -17.73 26.86
CA ILE A 195 9.76 -19.08 27.41
C ILE A 195 10.61 -19.04 28.67
N THR A 196 10.23 -19.80 29.68
CA THR A 196 10.96 -19.97 30.95
C THR A 196 12.25 -20.74 30.78
N GLY A 197 13.23 -20.48 31.64
CA GLY A 197 14.49 -21.24 31.66
C GLY A 197 15.54 -20.77 30.66
N LEU A 198 15.34 -19.62 30.02
CA LEU A 198 16.36 -18.90 29.27
C LEU A 198 17.10 -17.90 30.16
N SER A 199 18.40 -17.74 29.93
CA SER A 199 19.18 -16.72 30.63
C SER A 199 18.89 -15.32 30.06
N PRO A 200 19.13 -14.24 30.82
CA PRO A 200 19.01 -12.87 30.31
C PRO A 200 19.85 -12.61 29.05
N SER A 201 21.01 -13.27 28.91
CA SER A 201 21.83 -13.19 27.69
C SER A 201 21.13 -13.82 26.49
N ASP A 202 20.50 -15.00 26.65
CA ASP A 202 19.79 -15.68 25.57
C ASP A 202 18.59 -14.83 25.10
N LEU A 203 17.85 -14.22 26.04
CA LEU A 203 16.75 -13.32 25.73
C LEU A 203 17.21 -12.07 24.97
N LYS A 204 18.37 -11.51 25.35
CA LYS A 204 18.96 -10.35 24.67
C LYS A 204 19.35 -10.71 23.23
N GLU A 205 19.94 -11.88 23.01
CA GLU A 205 20.26 -12.38 21.67
C GLU A 205 18.99 -12.54 20.83
N ILE A 206 17.91 -13.11 21.41
CA ILE A 206 16.64 -13.36 20.69
C ILE A 206 16.03 -12.03 20.25
N ASN A 207 15.99 -11.06 21.15
CA ASN A 207 15.46 -9.73 20.86
C ASN A 207 16.33 -8.99 19.84
N SER A 208 17.66 -9.10 19.91
CA SER A 208 18.55 -8.49 18.92
C SER A 208 18.32 -9.07 17.52
N LEU A 209 18.13 -10.39 17.40
CA LEU A 209 17.85 -11.01 16.10
C LEU A 209 16.49 -10.57 15.54
N LYS A 210 15.46 -10.49 16.38
CA LYS A 210 14.14 -9.98 15.98
C LYS A 210 14.21 -8.57 15.39
N GLU A 211 14.91 -7.67 16.09
CA GLU A 211 15.06 -6.28 15.64
C GLU A 211 15.91 -6.21 14.38
N ASN A 212 16.97 -7.01 14.26
CA ASN A 212 17.78 -7.07 13.03
C ASN A 212 16.94 -7.54 11.83
N ILE A 213 16.15 -8.61 11.97
CA ILE A 213 15.29 -9.10 10.88
C ILE A 213 14.23 -8.05 10.51
N LYS A 214 13.63 -7.40 11.50
CA LYS A 214 12.67 -6.31 11.26
C LYS A 214 13.33 -5.16 10.50
N ALA A 215 14.50 -4.70 10.95
CA ALA A 215 15.25 -3.65 10.28
C ALA A 215 15.59 -4.02 8.83
N THR A 216 15.98 -5.27 8.56
CA THR A 216 16.21 -5.76 7.19
C THR A 216 14.94 -5.76 6.35
N ILE A 217 13.79 -6.16 6.91
CA ILE A 217 12.50 -6.09 6.20
C ILE A 217 12.15 -4.64 5.84
N ASP A 218 12.32 -3.71 6.78
CA ASP A 218 12.01 -2.30 6.60
C ASP A 218 12.98 -1.66 5.57
N GLU A 219 14.26 -2.04 5.60
CA GLU A 219 15.28 -1.64 4.61
C GLU A 219 14.94 -2.19 3.21
N MET A 220 14.50 -3.45 3.12
CA MET A 220 14.11 -4.06 1.85
C MET A 220 12.92 -3.33 1.22
N GLN A 221 11.89 -3.03 2.01
CA GLN A 221 10.70 -2.33 1.51
C GLN A 221 10.99 -0.88 1.11
N SER A 222 11.76 -0.15 1.92
CA SER A 222 12.15 1.22 1.60
C SER A 222 13.16 1.33 0.44
N GLY A 223 13.92 0.26 0.19
CA GLY A 223 14.83 0.16 -0.96
C GLY A 223 14.15 -0.18 -2.29
N ILE A 224 12.84 -0.47 -2.33
CA ILE A 224 12.11 -0.66 -3.59
C ILE A 224 11.86 0.70 -4.22
N LEU A 225 12.40 0.89 -5.42
CA LEU A 225 12.34 2.15 -6.15
C LEU A 225 11.79 1.94 -7.56
N ILE A 226 11.24 3.02 -8.11
CA ILE A 226 10.78 3.09 -9.48
C ILE A 226 11.46 4.25 -10.22
N GLU A 227 11.80 4.04 -11.48
CA GLU A 227 12.43 5.06 -12.33
C GLU A 227 11.80 5.06 -13.72
N GLY A 228 11.43 6.25 -14.22
CA GLY A 228 10.98 6.43 -15.60
C GLY A 228 12.13 6.77 -16.55
N LYS A 229 12.08 6.21 -17.76
CA LYS A 229 12.89 6.58 -18.93
C LYS A 229 11.99 6.85 -20.14
N GLY A 230 12.45 7.69 -21.04
CA GLY A 230 11.63 8.20 -22.17
C GLY A 230 10.77 9.41 -21.79
N ASP A 231 11.08 10.03 -20.65
CA ASP A 231 10.50 11.30 -20.24
C ASP A 231 11.06 12.47 -21.06
N HIS A 232 10.34 13.59 -21.13
CA HIS A 232 10.75 14.80 -21.86
C HIS A 232 11.09 14.57 -23.35
N GLN A 233 10.54 13.53 -23.98
CA GLN A 233 10.68 13.39 -25.44
C GLN A 233 9.68 14.29 -26.19
N PRO A 234 10.04 14.79 -27.38
CA PRO A 234 9.12 15.57 -28.21
C PRO A 234 7.86 14.77 -28.57
N ALA A 235 6.70 15.38 -28.36
CA ALA A 235 5.39 14.85 -28.69
C ALA A 235 4.69 15.74 -29.72
N LYS A 236 4.66 15.26 -30.97
CA LYS A 236 4.07 15.97 -32.11
C LYS A 236 2.68 15.42 -32.41
N LEU A 237 1.74 16.32 -32.71
CA LEU A 237 0.36 15.93 -33.04
C LEU A 237 0.35 14.93 -34.21
N GLY A 238 -0.37 13.84 -34.05
CA GLY A 238 -0.50 12.74 -35.00
C GLY A 238 0.60 11.69 -34.88
N ASN A 239 1.79 12.00 -34.36
CA ASN A 239 2.91 11.08 -34.47
C ASN A 239 2.96 10.09 -33.29
N PRO A 240 3.57 8.90 -33.48
CA PRO A 240 3.98 8.06 -32.36
C PRO A 240 5.12 8.74 -31.58
N LEU A 241 5.37 8.27 -30.36
CA LEU A 241 6.61 8.60 -29.68
C LEU A 241 7.78 7.81 -30.28
N ALA A 242 8.94 8.47 -30.41
CA ALA A 242 10.13 7.86 -30.98
C ALA A 242 10.62 6.66 -30.15
N ASN A 243 10.52 6.76 -28.82
CA ASN A 243 10.84 5.68 -27.90
C ASN A 243 9.65 5.37 -26.99
N PRO A 244 9.40 4.09 -26.68
CA PRO A 244 8.40 3.72 -25.69
C PRO A 244 8.75 4.30 -24.32
N LEU A 245 7.73 4.65 -23.55
CA LEU A 245 7.91 5.02 -22.14
C LEU A 245 8.27 3.76 -21.37
N LYS A 246 9.32 3.85 -20.55
CA LYS A 246 9.87 2.71 -19.83
C LYS A 246 9.84 3.00 -18.34
N LEU A 247 9.14 2.17 -17.58
CA LEU A 247 9.17 2.19 -16.12
C LEU A 247 10.04 1.03 -15.63
N SER A 248 11.05 1.33 -14.82
CA SER A 248 11.96 0.34 -14.24
C SER A 248 11.65 0.21 -12.75
N VAL A 249 11.48 -1.02 -12.26
CA VAL A 249 11.22 -1.32 -10.85
C VAL A 249 12.33 -2.21 -10.33
N PHE A 250 12.99 -1.80 -9.26
CA PHE A 250 14.13 -2.51 -8.70
C PHE A 250 14.22 -2.32 -7.19
N TRP A 251 14.91 -3.26 -6.55
CA TRP A 251 15.37 -3.11 -5.18
C TRP A 251 16.81 -2.60 -5.18
N GLN A 252 17.08 -1.52 -4.45
CA GLN A 252 18.40 -0.95 -4.29
C GLN A 252 19.00 -1.34 -2.94
N LYS A 253 20.20 -1.90 -2.98
CA LYS A 253 21.01 -2.16 -1.78
C LYS A 253 22.38 -1.53 -1.95
N GLY A 254 22.62 -0.43 -1.25
CA GLY A 254 23.81 0.40 -1.48
C GLY A 254 23.82 0.95 -2.91
N THR A 255 24.85 0.60 -3.68
CA THR A 255 25.00 0.99 -5.09
C THR A 255 24.44 -0.05 -6.07
N GLU A 256 24.13 -1.26 -5.60
CA GLU A 256 23.64 -2.35 -6.44
C GLU A 256 22.12 -2.27 -6.62
N ARG A 257 21.67 -2.64 -7.82
CA ARG A 257 20.25 -2.62 -8.22
C ARG A 257 19.82 -4.00 -8.69
N PHE A 258 18.77 -4.52 -8.09
CA PHE A 258 18.21 -5.84 -8.39
C PHE A 258 16.82 -5.68 -9.02
N PRO A 259 16.62 -6.05 -10.30
CA PRO A 259 15.36 -5.86 -10.98
C PRO A 259 14.24 -6.72 -10.40
N ILE A 260 13.01 -6.20 -10.39
CA ILE A 260 11.83 -6.91 -9.86
C ILE A 260 10.87 -7.26 -11.03
N PRO A 261 10.84 -8.53 -11.47
CA PRO A 261 10.00 -8.97 -12.59
C PRO A 261 8.56 -9.30 -12.16
N GLY A 262 7.65 -9.32 -13.15
CA GLY A 262 6.28 -9.81 -13.02
C GLY A 262 5.29 -8.87 -12.34
N LEU A 263 5.66 -7.62 -12.05
CA LEU A 263 4.75 -6.62 -11.49
C LEU A 263 3.88 -6.02 -12.59
N GLN A 264 2.58 -5.90 -12.34
CA GLN A 264 1.67 -5.18 -13.24
C GLN A 264 1.89 -3.67 -13.12
N VAL A 265 1.88 -3.00 -14.27
CA VAL A 265 1.97 -1.54 -14.38
C VAL A 265 0.84 -1.04 -15.26
N ASP A 266 0.05 -0.12 -14.72
CA ASP A 266 -1.03 0.55 -15.44
C ASP A 266 -0.57 1.95 -15.86
N PHE A 267 -0.76 2.28 -17.14
CA PHE A 267 -0.47 3.60 -17.70
C PHE A 267 -1.78 4.35 -17.89
N LYS A 268 -1.84 5.59 -17.40
CA LYS A 268 -3.05 6.44 -17.41
C LYS A 268 -2.70 7.81 -17.97
N LEU A 269 -3.51 8.30 -18.90
CA LEU A 269 -3.36 9.64 -19.45
C LEU A 269 -3.97 10.65 -18.47
N ILE A 270 -3.13 11.54 -17.92
CA ILE A 270 -3.55 12.57 -16.97
C ILE A 270 -3.88 13.88 -17.68
N LYS A 271 -3.13 14.20 -18.74
CA LYS A 271 -3.36 15.37 -19.60
C LYS A 271 -3.13 15.05 -21.07
N GLY A 272 -3.92 15.70 -21.94
CA GLY A 272 -3.87 15.53 -23.39
C GLY A 272 -4.75 14.40 -23.90
N LYS A 273 -4.47 13.95 -25.14
CA LYS A 273 -5.10 12.81 -25.82
C LYS A 273 -4.00 12.00 -26.52
N ALA A 274 -3.98 10.69 -26.32
CA ALA A 274 -3.03 9.80 -26.99
C ALA A 274 -3.61 8.38 -27.08
N VAL A 275 -3.13 7.62 -28.07
CA VAL A 275 -3.37 6.19 -28.22
C VAL A 275 -2.12 5.45 -27.79
N PHE A 276 -2.21 4.66 -26.72
CA PHE A 276 -1.07 3.98 -26.12
C PHE A 276 -1.45 2.62 -25.54
N THR A 277 -0.46 1.89 -25.05
CA THR A 277 -0.66 0.60 -24.37
C THR A 277 -0.95 0.84 -22.88
N PRO A 278 -2.18 0.60 -22.40
CA PRO A 278 -2.60 1.02 -21.06
C PRO A 278 -2.08 0.14 -19.94
N THR A 279 -1.63 -1.08 -20.22
CA THR A 279 -1.19 -2.03 -19.20
C THR A 279 0.02 -2.82 -19.70
N SER A 280 0.93 -3.13 -18.78
CA SER A 280 2.15 -3.89 -19.05
C SER A 280 2.62 -4.64 -17.81
N HIS A 281 3.63 -5.48 -17.95
CA HIS A 281 4.26 -6.18 -16.82
C HIS A 281 5.77 -5.96 -16.84
N THR A 282 6.39 -5.89 -15.66
CA THR A 282 7.84 -5.81 -15.57
C THR A 282 8.49 -7.10 -16.08
N ASN A 283 9.43 -6.97 -17.00
CA ASN A 283 10.18 -8.09 -17.57
C ASN A 283 11.31 -8.55 -16.63
N LYS A 284 12.20 -9.45 -17.10
CA LYS A 284 13.33 -9.98 -16.30
C LYS A 284 14.30 -8.89 -15.84
N GLU A 285 14.43 -7.82 -16.61
CA GLU A 285 15.25 -6.65 -16.28
C GLU A 285 14.47 -5.60 -15.46
N GLY A 286 13.27 -5.94 -14.96
CA GLY A 286 12.46 -5.07 -14.10
C GLY A 286 11.71 -3.98 -14.85
N ASN A 287 11.56 -4.10 -16.17
CA ASN A 287 11.07 -3.02 -17.01
C ASN A 287 9.67 -3.30 -17.55
N ALA A 288 8.77 -2.34 -17.39
CA ALA A 288 7.47 -2.28 -18.06
C ALA A 288 7.51 -1.21 -19.16
N LEU A 289 6.92 -1.51 -20.31
CA LEU A 289 6.93 -0.63 -21.49
C LEU A 289 5.51 -0.16 -21.82
N CYS A 290 5.40 1.11 -22.18
CA CYS A 290 4.21 1.73 -22.76
C CYS A 290 4.55 2.30 -24.13
N GLU A 291 4.05 1.64 -25.16
CA GLU A 291 4.12 2.14 -26.53
C GLU A 291 3.03 3.17 -26.76
N VAL A 292 3.43 4.38 -27.16
CA VAL A 292 2.52 5.46 -27.56
C VAL A 292 2.50 5.52 -29.08
N ARG A 293 1.40 5.03 -29.66
CA ARG A 293 1.22 4.85 -31.12
C ARG A 293 0.79 6.13 -31.82
N GLU A 294 0.08 7.00 -31.12
CA GLU A 294 -0.36 8.27 -31.69
C GLU A 294 -0.62 9.30 -30.60
N ILE A 295 -0.10 10.51 -30.80
CA ILE A 295 -0.46 11.69 -30.04
C ILE A 295 -1.66 12.37 -30.71
N SER A 296 -2.79 12.50 -30.02
CA SER A 296 -4.04 13.06 -30.57
C SER A 296 -4.37 14.46 -30.04
N SER A 297 -3.48 15.05 -29.23
CA SER A 297 -3.58 16.44 -28.77
C SER A 297 -2.26 17.16 -29.00
N ALA A 298 -2.32 18.44 -29.32
CA ALA A 298 -1.12 19.23 -29.60
C ALA A 298 -0.57 19.98 -28.36
N GLY A 299 -1.28 19.90 -27.23
CA GLY A 299 -0.91 20.55 -25.97
C GLY A 299 -0.04 19.68 -25.08
N LYS A 300 0.06 20.05 -23.80
CA LYS A 300 0.82 19.30 -22.78
C LYS A 300 0.28 17.89 -22.62
N ILE A 301 1.17 16.91 -22.62
CA ILE A 301 0.82 15.50 -22.48
C ILE A 301 1.52 14.93 -21.25
N GLU A 302 0.73 14.35 -20.36
CA GLU A 302 1.19 13.73 -19.13
C GLU A 302 0.62 12.32 -19.03
N ILE A 303 1.49 11.32 -18.86
CA ILE A 303 1.11 9.92 -18.69
C ILE A 303 1.64 9.47 -17.32
N GLU A 304 0.76 9.01 -16.44
CA GLU A 304 1.12 8.38 -15.17
C GLU A 304 1.32 6.88 -15.38
N ALA A 305 2.35 6.31 -14.78
CA ALA A 305 2.52 4.88 -14.61
C ALA A 305 2.34 4.52 -13.13
N ASP A 306 1.50 3.53 -12.86
CA ASP A 306 1.09 3.08 -11.54
C ASP A 306 1.45 1.60 -11.37
N VAL A 307 2.34 1.29 -10.43
CA VAL A 307 2.83 -0.07 -10.17
C VAL A 307 1.96 -0.74 -9.12
N HIS A 308 1.45 -1.92 -9.44
CA HIS A 308 0.65 -2.72 -8.51
C HIS A 308 1.57 -3.62 -7.69
N PHE A 309 1.94 -3.13 -6.50
CA PHE A 309 2.63 -3.95 -5.52
C PHE A 309 1.66 -4.89 -4.78
N PRO A 310 2.10 -6.08 -4.38
CA PRO A 310 1.28 -6.96 -3.54
C PRO A 310 0.86 -6.28 -2.22
N GLU A 311 -0.26 -6.72 -1.64
CA GLU A 311 -0.74 -6.20 -0.36
C GLU A 311 0.17 -6.57 0.81
N GLY A 312 0.20 -5.74 1.87
CA GLY A 312 0.95 -6.01 3.10
C GLY A 312 2.42 -5.62 3.08
N TYR A 313 2.81 -4.75 2.14
CA TYR A 313 4.13 -4.13 2.04
C TYR A 313 4.01 -2.60 2.11
N ASP A 314 4.91 -1.95 2.84
CA ASP A 314 4.95 -0.50 3.00
C ASP A 314 5.91 0.12 1.98
N ILE A 315 5.43 0.30 0.74
CA ILE A 315 6.21 0.88 -0.36
C ILE A 315 5.69 2.29 -0.63
N LYS A 316 6.55 3.29 -0.43
CA LYS A 316 6.16 4.71 -0.42
C LYS A 316 5.81 5.28 -1.79
N GLN A 317 6.45 4.79 -2.86
CA GLN A 317 6.29 5.34 -4.21
C GLN A 317 5.94 4.23 -5.19
N ASN A 318 4.71 4.27 -5.71
CA ASN A 318 4.21 3.38 -6.74
C ASN A 318 3.88 4.09 -8.05
N LYS A 319 4.01 5.42 -8.10
CA LYS A 319 3.63 6.25 -9.24
C LYS A 319 4.79 7.07 -9.79
N PHE A 320 4.84 7.15 -11.11
CA PHE A 320 5.75 8.01 -11.86
C PHE A 320 4.97 8.73 -12.96
N ILE A 321 5.22 10.03 -13.15
CA ILE A 321 4.55 10.83 -14.18
C ILE A 321 5.59 11.20 -15.25
N TYR A 322 5.29 10.83 -16.50
CA TYR A 322 6.02 11.28 -17.67
C TYR A 322 5.44 12.62 -18.15
N HIS A 323 6.31 13.58 -18.39
CA HIS A 323 6.06 14.90 -18.94
C HIS A 323 6.66 14.98 -20.36
N LEU A 324 5.81 14.89 -21.38
CA LEU A 324 6.26 15.00 -22.77
C LEU A 324 6.39 16.46 -23.19
N LEU A 325 7.35 16.75 -24.09
CA LEU A 325 7.58 18.10 -24.60
C LEU A 325 6.68 18.37 -25.80
N SER A 326 5.80 19.35 -25.67
CA SER A 326 4.91 19.78 -26.76
C SER A 326 5.64 20.73 -27.71
N GLU A 327 6.55 20.21 -28.55
CA GLU A 327 7.35 21.01 -29.49
C GLU A 327 6.66 21.15 -30.86
N ASN A 328 5.39 21.56 -30.88
CA ASN A 328 4.69 21.76 -32.15
C ASN A 328 5.03 23.14 -32.74
N LYS A 329 5.59 23.14 -33.95
CA LYS A 329 5.84 24.35 -34.74
C LYS A 329 4.69 24.62 -35.69
N VAL A 330 4.22 25.86 -35.73
CA VAL A 330 2.99 26.23 -36.43
C VAL A 330 3.16 27.44 -37.33
N ILE A 331 2.66 27.35 -38.57
CA ILE A 331 2.44 28.51 -39.43
C ILE A 331 0.95 28.83 -39.41
N VAL A 332 0.59 30.09 -39.17
CA VAL A 332 -0.79 30.57 -39.22
C VAL A 332 -0.89 31.61 -40.32
N LYS A 333 -1.86 31.46 -41.23
CA LYS A 333 -2.19 32.50 -42.21
C LYS A 333 -3.70 32.66 -42.34
N ILE A 334 -4.18 33.88 -42.11
CA ILE A 334 -5.58 34.24 -42.23
C ILE A 334 -5.75 35.35 -43.28
N ILE A 335 -6.76 35.20 -44.15
CA ILE A 335 -7.26 36.28 -45.00
C ILE A 335 -8.47 36.89 -44.31
N GLU A 336 -8.35 38.14 -43.87
CA GLU A 336 -9.41 38.87 -43.18
C GLU A 336 -9.94 40.03 -44.02
N THR A 337 -11.27 40.09 -44.21
CA THR A 337 -11.93 41.18 -44.91
C THR A 337 -13.12 41.75 -44.12
N ASN A 338 -13.18 43.07 -44.00
CA ASN A 338 -14.32 43.78 -43.41
C ASN A 338 -15.13 44.46 -44.52
N LEU A 339 -16.37 44.03 -44.70
CA LEU A 339 -17.28 44.54 -45.75
C LEU A 339 -16.63 44.50 -47.14
N GLY A 340 -15.95 43.39 -47.45
CA GLY A 340 -15.24 43.17 -48.70
C GLY A 340 -13.88 43.89 -48.83
N LYS A 341 -13.49 44.74 -47.88
CA LYS A 341 -12.18 45.42 -47.87
C LYS A 341 -11.17 44.60 -47.06
N PRO A 342 -9.94 44.37 -47.57
CA PRO A 342 -8.87 43.74 -46.79
C PRO A 342 -8.54 44.52 -45.52
N VAL A 343 -8.29 43.81 -44.43
CA VAL A 343 -7.81 44.39 -43.16
C VAL A 343 -6.30 44.25 -43.10
N GLY A 344 -5.58 45.31 -42.69
CA GLY A 344 -4.12 45.31 -42.64
C GLY A 344 -3.55 44.41 -41.52
N ILE A 345 -4.27 44.26 -40.41
CA ILE A 345 -3.90 43.42 -39.28
C ILE A 345 -5.08 42.49 -38.98
N SER A 346 -4.91 41.19 -39.17
CA SER A 346 -5.99 40.22 -38.90
C SER A 346 -6.15 40.00 -37.39
N TYR A 347 -7.36 40.21 -36.90
CA TYR A 347 -7.72 39.90 -35.51
C TYR A 347 -7.62 38.40 -35.24
N LEU A 348 -8.14 37.57 -36.14
CA LEU A 348 -8.11 36.12 -35.98
C LEU A 348 -6.69 35.55 -36.00
N GLU A 349 -5.83 36.02 -36.92
CA GLU A 349 -4.43 35.57 -37.00
C GLU A 349 -3.68 35.86 -35.70
N ASN A 350 -3.76 37.09 -35.21
CA ASN A 350 -3.10 37.50 -33.97
C ASN A 350 -3.62 36.73 -32.76
N THR A 351 -4.94 36.56 -32.66
CA THR A 351 -5.56 35.84 -31.54
C THR A 351 -5.15 34.36 -31.54
N LEU A 352 -5.11 33.71 -32.71
CA LEU A 352 -4.62 32.34 -32.84
C LEU A 352 -3.14 32.22 -32.46
N LEU A 353 -2.28 33.08 -33.00
CA LEU A 353 -0.85 33.07 -32.70
C LEU A 353 -0.59 33.25 -31.20
N GLN A 354 -1.27 34.21 -30.57
CA GLN A 354 -1.16 34.42 -29.14
C GLN A 354 -1.59 33.16 -28.36
N LYS A 355 -2.77 32.61 -28.64
CA LYS A 355 -3.29 31.44 -27.91
C LYS A 355 -2.47 30.18 -28.13
N LEU A 356 -1.94 29.96 -29.33
CA LEU A 356 -1.06 28.82 -29.60
C LEU A 356 0.29 28.98 -28.90
N THR A 357 0.87 30.18 -28.91
CA THR A 357 2.12 30.46 -28.20
C THR A 357 1.96 30.30 -26.68
N ASP A 358 0.83 30.78 -26.10
CA ASP A 358 0.47 30.55 -24.69
C ASP A 358 0.38 29.06 -24.33
N LYS A 359 0.12 28.20 -25.32
CA LYS A 359 0.02 26.74 -25.17
C LYS A 359 1.30 25.99 -25.55
N GLY A 360 2.40 26.71 -25.77
CA GLY A 360 3.74 26.16 -25.97
C GLY A 360 4.13 25.93 -27.43
N PHE A 361 3.32 26.36 -28.39
CA PHE A 361 3.68 26.25 -29.81
C PHE A 361 4.74 27.29 -30.17
N THR A 362 5.61 26.92 -31.11
CA THR A 362 6.53 27.87 -31.73
C THR A 362 5.93 28.36 -33.06
N ALA A 363 5.63 29.65 -33.15
CA ALA A 363 5.16 30.25 -34.40
C ALA A 363 6.32 30.39 -35.40
N ILE A 364 6.06 30.01 -36.65
CA ILE A 364 6.95 30.24 -37.80
C ILE A 364 6.33 31.32 -38.68
N GLU A 365 7.18 32.18 -39.25
CA GLU A 365 6.77 33.25 -40.17
C GLU A 365 6.02 32.70 -41.39
N ASN A 366 5.00 33.42 -41.86
CA ASN A 366 4.08 32.96 -42.89
C ASN A 366 4.35 33.55 -44.29
N ASP A 367 5.56 34.06 -44.53
CA ASP A 367 5.95 34.75 -45.78
C ASP A 367 5.72 33.91 -47.05
N ILE A 368 5.86 32.59 -46.92
CA ILE A 368 5.60 31.61 -48.00
C ILE A 368 4.14 31.72 -48.49
N PHE A 369 3.23 32.16 -47.62
CA PHE A 369 1.81 32.39 -47.92
C PHE A 369 1.46 33.86 -48.20
N SER A 370 2.44 34.75 -48.41
CA SER A 370 2.20 36.18 -48.68
C SER A 370 1.24 36.44 -49.86
N LYS A 371 1.19 35.54 -50.85
CA LYS A 371 0.34 35.63 -52.05
C LYS A 371 -0.79 34.60 -52.10
N ILE A 372 -1.15 33.99 -50.96
CA ILE A 372 -2.21 32.98 -50.93
C ILE A 372 -3.59 33.59 -51.23
N SER A 373 -4.42 32.86 -52.00
CA SER A 373 -5.79 33.28 -52.32
C SER A 373 -6.81 32.55 -51.44
N LYS A 374 -8.00 33.14 -51.29
CA LYS A 374 -9.13 32.52 -50.57
C LYS A 374 -9.49 31.14 -51.13
N ASN A 375 -9.49 30.99 -52.45
CA ASN A 375 -9.82 29.72 -53.11
C ASN A 375 -8.77 28.64 -52.79
N LEU A 376 -7.49 29.01 -52.63
CA LEU A 376 -6.45 28.08 -52.21
C LEU A 376 -6.68 27.63 -50.77
N ILE A 377 -7.02 28.53 -49.85
CA ILE A 377 -7.32 28.14 -48.46
C ILE A 377 -8.48 27.15 -48.39
N GLU A 378 -9.57 27.41 -49.13
CA GLU A 378 -10.77 26.58 -49.10
C GLU A 378 -10.58 25.21 -49.77
N LYS A 379 -9.73 25.12 -50.82
CA LYS A 379 -9.61 23.92 -51.68
C LYS A 379 -8.22 23.29 -51.73
N ALA A 380 -7.24 23.80 -51.00
CA ALA A 380 -5.90 23.21 -51.03
C ALA A 380 -5.92 21.76 -50.58
N GLU A 381 -5.24 20.92 -51.35
CA GLU A 381 -4.93 19.53 -51.01
C GLU A 381 -3.76 19.49 -50.01
N PRO A 382 -3.77 18.58 -49.03
CA PRO A 382 -2.73 18.50 -48.01
C PRO A 382 -1.32 18.32 -48.57
N GLU A 383 -1.16 17.54 -49.63
CA GLU A 383 0.13 17.26 -50.27
C GLU A 383 0.73 18.53 -50.88
N TYR A 384 -0.12 19.38 -51.48
CA TYR A 384 0.30 20.66 -52.02
C TYR A 384 0.79 21.60 -50.91
N ILE A 385 0.07 21.67 -49.80
CA ILE A 385 0.48 22.49 -48.64
C ILE A 385 1.81 21.98 -48.08
N ALA A 386 1.96 20.66 -47.92
CA ALA A 386 3.19 20.06 -47.41
C ALA A 386 4.41 20.34 -48.30
N GLU A 387 4.28 20.26 -49.62
CA GLU A 387 5.37 20.60 -50.53
C GLU A 387 5.71 22.10 -50.49
N LEU A 388 4.71 22.96 -50.37
CA LEU A 388 4.91 24.42 -50.30
C LEU A 388 5.67 24.84 -49.03
N VAL A 389 5.48 24.14 -47.91
CA VAL A 389 6.15 24.46 -46.63
C VAL A 389 7.31 23.52 -46.28
N LYS A 390 7.76 22.68 -47.21
CA LYS A 390 8.78 21.63 -47.01
C LYS A 390 10.08 22.11 -46.36
N ASN A 391 10.45 23.37 -46.59
CA ASN A 391 11.68 23.98 -46.06
C ASN A 391 11.46 24.82 -44.78
N SER A 392 10.24 24.84 -44.22
CA SER A 392 9.88 25.70 -43.10
C SER A 392 10.03 25.06 -41.71
N ASP A 393 10.26 23.74 -41.65
CA ASP A 393 10.26 22.96 -40.40
C ASP A 393 8.92 23.03 -39.61
N ALA A 394 7.82 23.40 -40.28
CA ALA A 394 6.50 23.46 -39.66
C ALA A 394 5.89 22.06 -39.50
N ASP A 395 5.34 21.79 -38.30
CA ASP A 395 4.58 20.56 -38.04
C ASP A 395 3.13 20.72 -38.48
N LEU A 396 2.57 21.92 -38.22
CA LEU A 396 1.19 22.28 -38.53
C LEU A 396 1.12 23.57 -39.34
N VAL A 397 0.16 23.60 -40.26
CA VAL A 397 -0.22 24.83 -40.98
C VAL A 397 -1.70 25.09 -40.77
N LEU A 398 -2.03 26.30 -40.30
CA LEU A 398 -3.40 26.78 -40.14
C LEU A 398 -3.68 27.81 -41.23
N LEU A 399 -4.56 27.47 -42.15
CA LEU A 399 -5.03 28.38 -43.19
C LEU A 399 -6.48 28.74 -42.93
N GLY A 400 -6.79 30.04 -42.93
CA GLY A 400 -8.15 30.48 -42.64
C GLY A 400 -8.58 31.73 -43.38
N THR A 401 -9.88 31.96 -43.37
CA THR A 401 -10.49 33.16 -43.91
C THR A 401 -11.54 33.63 -42.93
N VAL A 402 -11.64 34.92 -42.67
CA VAL A 402 -12.76 35.50 -41.94
C VAL A 402 -13.23 36.76 -42.66
N SER A 403 -14.52 36.84 -42.96
CA SER A 403 -15.06 37.93 -43.75
C SER A 403 -16.42 38.38 -43.25
N SER A 404 -16.63 39.69 -43.15
CA SER A 404 -17.96 40.30 -43.01
C SER A 404 -18.46 40.81 -44.37
N GLY A 405 -19.78 40.80 -44.60
CA GLY A 405 -20.32 41.28 -45.87
C GLY A 405 -21.84 41.46 -45.98
N GLN A 406 -22.65 40.76 -45.16
CA GLN A 406 -24.10 41.02 -45.12
C GLN A 406 -24.37 42.13 -44.12
N LEU A 407 -24.77 43.31 -44.60
CA LEU A 407 -25.02 44.48 -43.78
C LEU A 407 -26.51 44.84 -43.80
N ASN A 408 -27.10 44.98 -42.62
CA ASN A 408 -28.48 45.40 -42.43
C ASN A 408 -28.50 46.66 -41.57
N LYS A 409 -28.93 47.78 -42.15
CA LYS A 409 -29.22 49.02 -41.42
C LYS A 409 -30.61 48.92 -40.80
N ILE A 410 -30.70 49.04 -39.48
CA ILE A 410 -32.00 49.11 -38.79
C ILE A 410 -32.41 50.57 -38.60
N GLN A 411 -31.49 51.39 -38.10
CA GLN A 411 -31.64 52.84 -37.97
C GLN A 411 -30.26 53.50 -37.99
N GLU A 412 -30.21 54.83 -38.09
CA GLU A 412 -28.95 55.56 -38.01
C GLU A 412 -28.24 55.25 -36.69
N GLY A 413 -26.93 54.99 -36.75
CA GLY A 413 -26.16 54.56 -35.58
C GLY A 413 -26.46 53.13 -35.08
N PHE A 414 -27.21 52.31 -35.82
CA PHE A 414 -27.47 50.91 -35.45
C PHE A 414 -27.52 49.98 -36.67
N TYR A 415 -26.40 49.30 -36.89
CA TYR A 415 -26.13 48.43 -38.03
C TYR A 415 -25.85 47.01 -37.55
N PHE A 416 -26.32 46.01 -38.28
CA PHE A 416 -25.92 44.62 -38.10
C PHE A 416 -25.03 44.17 -39.26
N ALA A 417 -23.95 43.47 -38.95
CA ALA A 417 -23.15 42.77 -39.95
C ALA A 417 -23.10 41.28 -39.62
N ARG A 418 -23.12 40.43 -40.67
CA ARG A 418 -22.82 39.00 -40.55
C ARG A 418 -21.38 38.73 -40.96
N ALA A 419 -20.69 37.91 -40.19
CA ALA A 419 -19.36 37.42 -40.48
C ALA A 419 -19.36 35.90 -40.58
N ARG A 420 -18.52 35.37 -41.46
CA ARG A 420 -18.25 33.94 -41.60
C ARG A 420 -16.75 33.72 -41.55
N GLY A 421 -16.33 32.74 -40.77
CA GLY A 421 -14.94 32.35 -40.66
C GLY A 421 -14.74 30.85 -40.86
N VAL A 422 -13.59 30.50 -41.43
CA VAL A 422 -13.16 29.13 -41.72
C VAL A 422 -11.70 28.99 -41.35
N ILE A 423 -11.32 27.89 -40.70
CA ILE A 423 -9.92 27.51 -40.42
C ILE A 423 -9.73 26.04 -40.78
N ARG A 424 -8.72 25.75 -41.60
CA ARG A 424 -8.27 24.38 -41.90
C ARG A 424 -6.88 24.17 -41.30
N VAL A 425 -6.71 23.04 -40.63
CA VAL A 425 -5.47 22.64 -39.96
C VAL A 425 -4.87 21.46 -40.69
N PHE A 426 -3.66 21.62 -41.19
CA PHE A 426 -2.91 20.61 -41.92
C PHE A 426 -1.78 20.08 -41.05
N ASN A 427 -1.62 18.76 -41.01
CA ASN A 427 -0.43 18.10 -40.49
C ASN A 427 0.51 17.82 -41.67
N ILE A 428 1.70 18.41 -41.62
CA ILE A 428 2.63 18.44 -42.75
C ILE A 428 3.28 17.09 -42.99
N GLU A 429 3.70 16.41 -41.93
CA GLU A 429 4.33 15.09 -42.04
C GLU A 429 3.36 14.02 -42.53
N LYS A 430 2.13 13.99 -41.98
CA LYS A 430 1.10 13.03 -42.39
C LYS A 430 0.40 13.40 -43.70
N GLN A 431 0.61 14.61 -44.22
CA GLN A 431 -0.10 15.16 -45.38
C GLN A 431 -1.61 15.00 -45.25
N LYS A 432 -2.18 15.43 -44.11
CA LYS A 432 -3.62 15.28 -43.83
C LYS A 432 -4.22 16.53 -43.19
N VAL A 433 -5.50 16.76 -43.47
CA VAL A 433 -6.32 17.73 -42.71
C VAL A 433 -6.68 17.10 -41.37
N VAL A 434 -6.21 17.71 -40.29
CA VAL A 434 -6.50 17.26 -38.90
C VAL A 434 -7.57 18.11 -38.22
N GLY A 435 -8.02 19.20 -38.85
CA GLY A 435 -9.13 20.02 -38.37
C GLY A 435 -9.71 20.90 -39.47
N ASN A 436 -11.03 21.08 -39.44
CA ASN A 436 -11.74 22.00 -40.31
C ASN A 436 -12.90 22.65 -39.55
N TYR A 437 -12.78 23.94 -39.25
CA TYR A 437 -13.67 24.67 -38.38
C TYR A 437 -14.36 25.77 -39.18
N ILE A 438 -15.69 25.81 -39.07
CA ILE A 438 -16.53 26.81 -39.73
C ILE A 438 -17.47 27.40 -38.68
N VAL A 439 -17.56 28.72 -38.65
CA VAL A 439 -18.44 29.49 -37.76
C VAL A 439 -19.02 30.67 -38.55
N GLU A 440 -20.27 31.00 -38.25
CA GLU A 440 -20.95 32.15 -38.82
C GLU A 440 -21.86 32.76 -37.76
N ASP A 441 -21.78 34.07 -37.59
CA ASP A 441 -22.58 34.81 -36.61
C ASP A 441 -22.77 36.26 -37.08
N LYS A 442 -23.61 37.00 -36.37
CA LYS A 442 -23.87 38.42 -36.59
C LYS A 442 -23.65 39.23 -35.32
N GLU A 443 -23.32 40.50 -35.49
CA GLU A 443 -23.18 41.43 -34.38
C GLU A 443 -23.59 42.87 -34.76
N ALA A 444 -24.00 43.65 -33.76
CA ALA A 444 -24.42 45.03 -33.91
C ALA A 444 -23.28 46.03 -33.68
N GLY A 445 -23.30 47.13 -34.42
CA GLY A 445 -22.37 48.25 -34.29
C GLY A 445 -23.03 49.60 -34.53
N ASN A 446 -22.34 50.66 -34.10
CA ASN A 446 -22.81 52.04 -34.27
C ASN A 446 -22.44 52.66 -35.63
N SER A 447 -21.65 51.95 -36.44
CA SER A 447 -21.38 52.25 -37.84
C SER A 447 -21.30 50.94 -38.62
N GLU A 448 -21.30 51.03 -39.94
CA GLU A 448 -21.13 49.87 -40.81
C GLU A 448 -19.81 49.14 -40.53
N GLU A 449 -18.69 49.85 -40.51
CA GLU A 449 -17.39 49.22 -40.24
C GLU A 449 -17.32 48.61 -38.85
N ASN A 450 -17.89 49.28 -37.83
CA ASN A 450 -17.85 48.77 -36.45
C ASN A 450 -18.70 47.51 -36.30
N ALA A 451 -19.90 47.47 -36.91
CA ALA A 451 -20.72 46.26 -36.92
C ALA A 451 -19.96 45.09 -37.56
N GLY A 452 -19.29 45.36 -38.68
CA GLY A 452 -18.43 44.38 -39.37
C GLY A 452 -17.26 43.89 -38.51
N THR A 453 -16.51 44.79 -37.89
CA THR A 453 -15.38 44.45 -37.01
C THR A 453 -15.83 43.62 -35.82
N LYS A 454 -16.92 44.01 -35.14
CA LYS A 454 -17.45 43.25 -33.99
C LYS A 454 -17.93 41.86 -34.38
N ALA A 455 -18.58 41.72 -35.54
CA ALA A 455 -19.00 40.42 -36.05
C ALA A 455 -17.78 39.52 -36.34
N ILE A 456 -16.72 40.07 -36.94
CA ILE A 456 -15.45 39.36 -37.17
C ILE A 456 -14.84 38.92 -35.85
N SER A 457 -14.70 39.81 -34.86
CA SER A 457 -14.12 39.47 -33.56
C SER A 457 -14.89 38.34 -32.87
N LYS A 458 -16.22 38.42 -32.84
CA LYS A 458 -17.08 37.38 -32.25
C LYS A 458 -16.91 36.02 -32.92
N VAL A 459 -16.94 35.97 -34.25
CA VAL A 459 -16.73 34.74 -35.02
C VAL A 459 -15.32 34.20 -34.82
N SER A 460 -14.33 35.08 -34.73
CA SER A 460 -12.93 34.72 -34.50
C SER A 460 -12.74 34.08 -33.12
N ASP A 461 -13.31 34.68 -32.07
CA ASP A 461 -13.27 34.12 -30.71
C ASP A 461 -13.92 32.74 -30.64
N GLN A 462 -15.09 32.57 -31.27
CA GLN A 462 -15.77 31.30 -31.36
C GLN A 462 -14.94 30.24 -32.11
N LEU A 463 -14.28 30.62 -33.21
CA LEU A 463 -13.38 29.73 -33.96
C LEU A 463 -12.17 29.31 -33.14
N VAL A 464 -11.52 30.25 -32.46
CA VAL A 464 -10.36 29.98 -31.60
C VAL A 464 -10.78 29.01 -30.49
N GLN A 465 -11.88 29.27 -29.80
CA GLN A 465 -12.37 28.38 -28.74
C GLN A 465 -12.69 26.97 -29.25
N LYS A 466 -13.33 26.87 -30.41
CA LYS A 466 -13.65 25.59 -31.05
C LYS A 466 -12.37 24.81 -31.40
N LEU A 467 -11.41 25.47 -32.05
CA LEU A 467 -10.11 24.90 -32.40
C LEU A 467 -9.35 24.41 -31.18
N LEU A 468 -9.20 25.25 -30.14
CA LEU A 468 -8.48 24.88 -28.92
C LEU A 468 -9.15 23.70 -28.21
N SER A 469 -10.47 23.68 -28.16
CA SER A 469 -11.25 22.60 -27.54
C SER A 469 -11.04 21.26 -28.26
N GLU A 470 -11.18 21.24 -29.57
CA GLU A 470 -11.12 20.00 -30.35
C GLU A 470 -9.68 19.46 -30.43
N MET A 471 -8.67 20.34 -30.53
CA MET A 471 -7.24 19.98 -30.49
C MET A 471 -6.72 19.60 -29.09
N GLY A 472 -7.57 19.67 -28.05
CA GLY A 472 -7.20 19.29 -26.68
C GLY A 472 -6.25 20.29 -26.00
N LEU A 473 -6.38 21.58 -26.33
CA LEU A 473 -5.55 22.68 -25.85
C LEU A 473 -6.20 23.50 -24.72
N ARG A 474 -7.22 22.96 -24.05
CA ARG A 474 -7.95 23.69 -22.98
C ARG A 474 -7.04 24.03 -21.81
#